data_AF-A0A1V2TFV8-F1
#
_entry.id   AF-A0A1V2TFV8-F1
#
_cell.length_a   1.000
_cell.length_b   1.000
_cell.length_c   1.000
_cell.angle_alpha   90.00
_cell.angle_beta   90.00
_cell.angle_gamma   90.00
#
_symmetry.space_group_name_H-M   'P 1'
#
loop_
_entity.id
_entity.type
_entity.pdbx_description
1 polymer ?
#
loop_
_entity_poly.entity_id
_entity_poly.type
_entity_poly.pdbx_seq_one_letter_code
_entity_poly.pdbx_strand_id
1 'polypeptide(L)'
;MRGRLSELWSTLTGRISAATDSASQTMHDTVDDARDFVVDSVSLFGWTDDDSRIAFDSRHVAIDRFQQPTGRIQVISLLTRPDDIAKTRDWLQNTDPTMARQFHFVWPTTLVDSRQQMLAVEDSPQTAPWWDPDSDDLPVFVAVHGSPTGYPVSVQDLLGSSSALPYRESVGSQEVATDGTQFGKLLVAMRGEIDAAASSPHSPIVLFGCNTGQRDAEAGQWAAAEVHKAGIQRDVYASSGIVRVRPTGKIVIEPTLDDSREDIEPAWTRYPWRTAPA
;
A
#
# COMPACT_ATOMS: atom_id res chain seq x y z
N MET A 1 -59.66 -14.64 -13.31
CA MET A 1 -58.99 -13.54 -12.56
C MET A 1 -57.77 -14.05 -11.77
N ARG A 2 -56.79 -14.72 -12.40
CA ARG A 2 -55.52 -15.13 -11.74
C ARG A 2 -54.27 -14.88 -12.60
N GLY A 3 -54.41 -14.20 -13.76
CA GLY A 3 -53.32 -14.01 -14.72
C GLY A 3 -52.78 -12.58 -14.84
N ARG A 4 -53.18 -11.64 -13.98
CA ARG A 4 -52.75 -10.22 -14.06
C ARG A 4 -51.92 -9.72 -12.87
N LEU A 5 -51.64 -10.58 -11.88
CA LEU A 5 -50.81 -10.23 -10.72
C LEU A 5 -49.34 -10.63 -10.89
N SER A 6 -49.00 -11.53 -11.83
CA SER A 6 -47.61 -11.96 -12.07
C SER A 6 -46.79 -10.97 -12.91
N GLU A 7 -47.43 -10.16 -13.75
CA GLU A 7 -46.72 -9.18 -14.60
C GLU A 7 -46.31 -7.90 -13.85
N LEU A 8 -47.00 -7.56 -12.75
CA LEU A 8 -46.66 -6.39 -11.92
C LEU A 8 -45.47 -6.65 -10.99
N TRP A 9 -45.16 -7.92 -10.68
CA TRP A 9 -43.99 -8.26 -9.85
C TRP A 9 -42.70 -8.32 -10.65
N SER A 10 -42.73 -8.70 -11.93
CA SER A 10 -41.50 -8.76 -12.77
C SER A 10 -40.99 -7.38 -13.17
N THR A 11 -41.87 -6.39 -13.31
CA THR A 11 -41.47 -5.01 -13.62
C THR A 11 -40.90 -4.26 -12.42
N LEU A 12 -41.29 -4.63 -11.19
CA LEU A 12 -40.76 -4.03 -9.97
C LEU A 12 -39.37 -4.58 -9.60
N THR A 13 -39.14 -5.90 -9.74
CA THR A 13 -37.82 -6.49 -9.52
C THR A 13 -36.82 -6.11 -10.61
N GLY A 14 -37.26 -5.96 -11.87
CA GLY A 14 -36.40 -5.45 -12.94
C GLY A 14 -35.96 -3.99 -12.75
N ARG A 15 -36.80 -3.14 -12.16
CA ARG A 15 -36.46 -1.74 -11.86
C ARG A 15 -35.62 -1.58 -10.60
N ILE A 16 -35.75 -2.47 -9.63
CA ILE A 16 -34.89 -2.50 -8.44
C ILE A 16 -33.49 -3.03 -8.82
N SER A 17 -33.40 -4.06 -9.67
CA SER A 17 -32.12 -4.58 -10.17
C SER A 17 -31.38 -3.56 -11.05
N ALA A 18 -32.11 -2.85 -11.93
CA ALA A 18 -31.51 -1.79 -12.75
C ALA A 18 -31.11 -0.53 -11.95
N ALA A 19 -31.70 -0.31 -10.77
CA ALA A 19 -31.31 0.78 -9.86
C ALA A 19 -30.12 0.41 -8.97
N THR A 20 -29.90 -0.88 -8.68
CA THR A 20 -28.66 -1.35 -8.01
C THR A 20 -27.50 -1.52 -8.97
N ASP A 21 -27.74 -1.90 -10.24
CA ASP A 21 -26.68 -2.01 -11.25
C ASP A 21 -26.20 -0.63 -11.76
N SER A 22 -27.05 0.40 -11.65
CA SER A 22 -26.67 1.80 -11.94
C SER A 22 -26.04 2.53 -10.74
N ALA A 23 -26.05 1.91 -9.55
CA ALA A 23 -25.44 2.43 -8.33
C ALA A 23 -24.13 1.71 -7.97
N SER A 24 -23.66 0.78 -8.82
CA SER A 24 -22.23 0.55 -9.05
C SER A 24 -21.66 1.86 -9.56
N GLN A 25 -21.40 2.74 -8.60
CA GLN A 25 -20.84 4.07 -8.75
C GLN A 25 -19.79 3.98 -9.82
N THR A 26 -20.00 4.76 -10.87
CA THR A 26 -18.93 5.24 -11.74
C THR A 26 -17.88 5.71 -10.77
N MET A 27 -16.87 4.86 -10.56
CA MET A 27 -15.72 5.24 -9.78
C MET A 27 -15.27 6.51 -10.49
N HIS A 28 -15.14 7.59 -9.74
CA HIS A 28 -14.16 8.56 -10.15
C HIS A 28 -12.83 7.80 -10.04
N ASP A 29 -12.52 7.01 -11.08
CA ASP A 29 -11.21 7.02 -11.71
C ASP A 29 -10.97 8.47 -12.20
N THR A 30 -11.02 9.44 -11.29
CA THR A 30 -9.90 10.35 -11.18
C THR A 30 -8.73 9.49 -10.71
N VAL A 31 -8.26 8.59 -11.59
CA VAL A 31 -6.88 8.70 -11.98
C VAL A 31 -6.85 10.12 -12.51
N ASP A 32 -6.48 11.05 -11.62
CA ASP A 32 -6.35 12.43 -12.01
C ASP A 32 -5.09 12.45 -12.86
N ASP A 33 -5.21 11.95 -14.10
CA ASP A 33 -4.15 11.85 -15.12
C ASP A 33 -3.56 13.24 -15.42
N ALA A 34 -4.13 14.29 -14.83
CA ALA A 34 -3.81 15.68 -15.04
C ALA A 34 -3.53 16.49 -13.75
N ARG A 35 -3.50 15.91 -12.55
CA ARG A 35 -3.01 16.65 -11.36
C ARG A 35 -1.54 16.35 -11.12
N ASP A 36 -0.74 17.38 -11.40
CA ASP A 36 0.68 17.51 -11.17
C ASP A 36 1.14 16.72 -9.94
N PHE A 37 1.68 15.51 -10.14
CA PHE A 37 2.38 14.85 -9.06
C PHE A 37 3.62 15.67 -8.76
N VAL A 38 3.61 16.36 -7.63
CA VAL A 38 4.77 17.18 -7.24
C VAL A 38 5.72 16.28 -6.47
N VAL A 39 6.55 15.54 -7.21
CA VAL A 39 7.76 14.93 -6.67
C VAL A 39 8.88 15.95 -6.77
N ASP A 40 9.49 16.30 -5.64
CA ASP A 40 10.74 17.05 -5.66
C ASP A 40 11.82 16.22 -6.36
N SER A 41 12.57 16.83 -7.27
CA SER A 41 13.69 16.17 -7.95
C SER A 41 14.79 15.84 -6.93
N VAL A 42 15.05 14.55 -6.73
CA VAL A 42 16.20 14.05 -5.98
C VAL A 42 16.89 12.97 -6.79
N SER A 43 18.23 12.99 -6.80
CA SER A 43 19.02 11.94 -7.39
C SER A 43 19.03 10.72 -6.48
N LEU A 44 18.57 9.60 -7.02
CA LEU A 44 18.50 8.29 -6.40
C LEU A 44 19.46 7.34 -7.12
N PHE A 45 19.75 6.22 -6.46
CA PHE A 45 20.39 5.09 -7.10
C PHE A 45 19.71 3.79 -6.71
N GLY A 46 19.94 2.76 -7.51
CA GLY A 46 19.50 1.42 -7.19
C GLY A 46 20.21 0.40 -8.07
N TRP A 47 19.74 -0.84 -7.99
CA TRP A 47 20.32 -2.00 -8.66
C TRP A 47 19.28 -2.68 -9.52
N THR A 48 19.71 -3.07 -10.70
CA THR A 48 18.93 -3.86 -11.66
C THR A 48 19.12 -5.35 -11.37
N ASP A 49 18.33 -6.21 -12.01
CA ASP A 49 18.40 -7.67 -11.79
C ASP A 49 19.76 -8.29 -12.13
N ASP A 50 20.55 -7.65 -13.01
CA ASP A 50 21.92 -8.03 -13.36
C ASP A 50 22.99 -7.41 -12.45
N ASP A 51 22.60 -6.86 -11.29
CA ASP A 51 23.45 -6.20 -10.28
C ASP A 51 24.18 -4.94 -10.81
N SER A 52 23.70 -4.38 -11.91
CA SER A 52 24.20 -3.10 -12.43
C SER A 52 23.63 -1.95 -11.59
N ARG A 53 24.52 -1.13 -11.04
CA ARG A 53 24.11 0.08 -10.32
C ARG A 53 23.72 1.17 -11.32
N ILE A 54 22.54 1.74 -11.14
CA ILE A 54 22.04 2.85 -11.95
C ILE A 54 21.67 4.05 -11.08
N ALA A 55 21.76 5.25 -11.66
CA ALA A 55 21.28 6.48 -11.05
C ALA A 55 20.02 6.95 -11.79
N PHE A 56 19.06 7.51 -11.05
CA PHE A 56 17.80 7.98 -11.61
C PHE A 56 17.25 9.16 -10.81
N ASP A 57 16.29 9.88 -11.37
CA ASP A 57 15.59 10.98 -10.70
C ASP A 57 14.29 10.45 -10.09
N SER A 58 13.93 10.91 -8.89
CA SER A 58 12.67 10.57 -8.23
C SER A 58 11.42 10.82 -9.09
N ARG A 59 11.46 11.81 -9.98
CA ARG A 59 10.35 12.13 -10.91
C ARG A 59 10.15 11.06 -11.99
N HIS A 60 11.12 10.17 -12.17
CA HIS A 60 11.00 9.04 -13.10
C HIS A 60 10.43 7.80 -12.43
N VAL A 61 10.19 7.82 -11.12
CA VAL A 61 9.56 6.67 -10.44
C VAL A 61 8.06 6.67 -10.74
N ALA A 62 7.54 5.53 -11.18
CA ALA A 62 6.12 5.33 -11.37
C ALA A 62 5.41 5.31 -10.01
N ILE A 63 4.51 6.27 -9.79
CA ILE A 63 3.74 6.39 -8.56
C ILE A 63 2.26 6.53 -8.92
N ASP A 64 1.43 5.68 -8.31
CA ASP A 64 -0.02 5.75 -8.42
C ASP A 64 -0.61 6.29 -7.12
N ARG A 65 -1.77 6.96 -7.21
CA ARG A 65 -2.57 7.35 -6.05
C ARG A 65 -3.92 6.71 -6.12
N PHE A 66 -4.32 6.12 -5.01
CA PHE A 66 -5.67 5.59 -4.85
C PHE A 66 -6.33 6.28 -3.68
N GLN A 67 -7.59 6.65 -3.86
CA GLN A 67 -8.39 7.27 -2.82
C GLN A 67 -9.74 6.57 -2.74
N GLN A 68 -10.25 6.39 -1.53
CA GLN A 68 -11.62 5.91 -1.35
C GLN A 68 -12.64 6.88 -1.94
N PRO A 69 -13.85 6.43 -2.30
CA PRO A 69 -14.94 7.32 -2.69
C PRO A 69 -15.25 8.41 -1.66
N THR A 70 -15.02 8.13 -0.37
CA THR A 70 -15.21 9.08 0.74
C THR A 70 -14.08 10.10 0.88
N GLY A 71 -12.96 9.87 0.22
CA GLY A 71 -11.75 10.65 0.33
C GLY A 71 -10.87 10.38 1.56
N ARG A 72 -11.37 9.59 2.53
CA ARG A 72 -10.77 9.50 3.88
C ARG A 72 -9.50 8.66 3.95
N ILE A 73 -9.41 7.61 3.16
CA ILE A 73 -8.22 6.75 3.08
C ILE A 73 -7.58 6.98 1.72
N GLN A 74 -6.28 7.27 1.75
CA GLN A 74 -5.45 7.49 0.60
C GLN A 74 -4.26 6.53 0.63
N VAL A 75 -3.90 6.01 -0.53
CA VAL A 75 -2.77 5.11 -0.75
C VAL A 75 -1.87 5.71 -1.80
N ILE A 76 -0.59 5.84 -1.45
CA ILE A 76 0.48 6.12 -2.41
C ILE A 76 1.06 4.76 -2.80
N SER A 77 0.94 4.38 -4.06
CA SER A 77 1.37 3.06 -4.55
C SER A 77 2.60 3.19 -5.44
N LEU A 78 3.65 2.46 -5.08
CA LEU A 78 4.86 2.23 -5.85
C LEU A 78 4.97 0.77 -6.32
N LEU A 79 3.85 0.07 -6.38
CA LEU A 79 3.78 -1.32 -6.84
C LEU A 79 4.18 -1.41 -8.32
N THR A 80 5.00 -2.42 -8.65
CA THR A 80 5.58 -2.57 -9.98
C THR A 80 4.71 -3.44 -10.91
N ARG A 81 3.70 -4.12 -10.36
CA ARG A 81 2.87 -5.11 -11.07
C ARG A 81 1.41 -4.65 -11.19
N PRO A 82 0.80 -4.72 -12.39
CA PRO A 82 -0.61 -4.35 -12.59
C PRO A 82 -1.59 -5.11 -11.68
N ASP A 83 -1.36 -6.41 -11.45
CA ASP A 83 -2.23 -7.23 -10.58
C ASP A 83 -2.21 -6.76 -9.13
N ASP A 84 -1.08 -6.25 -8.63
CA ASP A 84 -0.97 -5.78 -7.25
C ASP A 84 -1.58 -4.37 -7.09
N ILE A 85 -1.49 -3.56 -8.14
CA ILE A 85 -2.25 -2.30 -8.26
C ILE A 85 -3.76 -2.59 -8.20
N ALA A 86 -4.25 -3.55 -8.98
CA ALA A 86 -5.66 -3.93 -8.99
C ALA A 86 -6.13 -4.40 -7.59
N LYS A 87 -5.37 -5.27 -6.92
CA LYS A 87 -5.68 -5.71 -5.55
C LYS A 87 -5.72 -4.56 -4.54
N THR A 88 -4.85 -3.57 -4.70
CA THR A 88 -4.84 -2.38 -3.83
C THR A 88 -6.07 -1.52 -4.05
N ARG A 89 -6.51 -1.35 -5.30
CA ARG A 89 -7.78 -0.67 -5.62
C ARG A 89 -8.98 -1.42 -5.04
N ASP A 90 -9.05 -2.73 -5.24
CA ASP A 90 -10.12 -3.58 -4.70
C ASP A 90 -10.17 -3.50 -3.17
N TRP A 91 -9.01 -3.57 -2.50
CA TRP A 91 -8.92 -3.38 -1.06
C TRP A 91 -9.45 -2.02 -0.64
N LEU A 92 -9.05 -0.95 -1.33
CA LEU A 92 -9.45 0.41 -0.99
C LEU A 92 -10.97 0.61 -1.12
N GLN A 93 -11.60 -0.02 -2.10
CA GLN A 93 -13.06 0.02 -2.28
C GLN A 93 -13.83 -0.65 -1.13
N ASN A 94 -13.22 -1.63 -0.47
CA ASN A 94 -13.88 -2.46 0.54
C ASN A 94 -13.41 -2.19 1.98
N THR A 95 -12.38 -1.37 2.16
CA THR A 95 -11.89 -0.99 3.48
C THR A 95 -12.68 0.20 4.03
N ASP A 96 -12.63 0.41 5.33
CA ASP A 96 -13.22 1.56 6.00
C ASP A 96 -12.26 2.06 7.08
N PRO A 97 -12.51 3.23 7.71
CA PRO A 97 -11.64 3.75 8.77
C PRO A 97 -11.39 2.77 9.92
N THR A 98 -12.36 1.91 10.26
CA THR A 98 -12.21 0.90 11.31
C THR A 98 -11.29 -0.23 10.85
N MET A 99 -11.48 -0.75 9.63
CA MET A 99 -10.63 -1.80 9.06
C MET A 99 -9.19 -1.32 8.84
N ALA A 100 -8.99 -0.06 8.47
CA ALA A 100 -7.65 0.53 8.32
C ALA A 100 -6.86 0.65 9.65
N ARG A 101 -7.53 0.43 10.79
CA ARG A 101 -6.97 0.42 12.15
C ARG A 101 -6.81 -1.00 12.70
N GLN A 102 -6.98 -2.00 11.85
CA GLN A 102 -6.95 -3.41 12.23
C GLN A 102 -6.13 -4.23 11.24
N PHE A 103 -5.67 -5.40 11.69
CA PHE A 103 -5.07 -6.41 10.82
C PHE A 103 -5.42 -7.81 11.34
N HIS A 104 -5.26 -8.83 10.50
CA HIS A 104 -5.36 -10.22 10.93
C HIS A 104 -4.03 -10.94 10.71
N PHE A 105 -3.70 -11.90 11.58
CA PHE A 105 -2.67 -12.87 11.24
C PHE A 105 -3.22 -13.94 10.29
N VAL A 106 -2.35 -14.43 9.41
CA VAL A 106 -2.57 -15.66 8.67
C VAL A 106 -1.47 -16.65 8.99
N TRP A 107 -1.87 -17.88 9.30
CA TRP A 107 -0.96 -18.95 9.70
C TRP A 107 -0.88 -19.99 8.59
N PRO A 108 0.32 -20.43 8.18
CA PRO A 108 0.45 -21.60 7.34
C PRO A 108 -0.13 -22.81 8.07
N THR A 109 -1.05 -23.51 7.41
CA THR A 109 -1.67 -24.72 7.91
C THR A 109 -1.73 -25.76 6.79
N THR A 110 -2.07 -26.99 7.13
CA THR A 110 -2.18 -28.09 6.17
C THR A 110 -3.50 -28.81 6.38
N LEU A 111 -4.26 -29.03 5.29
CA LEU A 111 -5.43 -29.90 5.35
C LEU A 111 -5.00 -31.32 5.73
N VAL A 112 -5.66 -31.90 6.73
CA VAL A 112 -5.30 -33.23 7.26
C VAL A 112 -5.36 -34.30 6.17
N ASP A 113 -6.44 -34.28 5.36
CA ASP A 113 -6.72 -35.34 4.39
C ASP A 113 -5.85 -35.25 3.13
N SER A 114 -5.63 -34.04 2.60
CA SER A 114 -4.92 -33.84 1.32
C SER A 114 -3.45 -33.49 1.48
N ARG A 115 -3.01 -33.15 2.70
CA ARG A 115 -1.70 -32.53 2.97
C ARG A 115 -1.45 -31.25 2.17
N GLN A 116 -2.50 -30.64 1.63
CA GLN A 116 -2.41 -29.38 0.91
C GLN A 116 -2.17 -28.22 1.88
N GLN A 117 -1.15 -27.41 1.60
CA GLN A 117 -0.89 -26.18 2.33
C GLN A 117 -2.00 -25.15 2.11
N MET A 118 -2.40 -24.49 3.18
CA MET A 118 -3.39 -23.42 3.19
C MET A 118 -2.95 -22.32 4.15
N LEU A 119 -3.60 -21.16 4.06
CA LEU A 119 -3.46 -20.08 5.04
C LEU A 119 -4.76 -19.99 5.84
N ALA A 120 -4.66 -20.19 7.15
CA ALA A 120 -5.76 -19.95 8.09
C ALA A 120 -5.70 -18.51 8.58
N VAL A 121 -6.75 -17.73 8.31
CA VAL A 121 -6.89 -16.37 8.85
C VAL A 121 -7.37 -16.48 10.29
N GLU A 122 -6.73 -15.77 11.20
CA GLU A 122 -7.23 -15.64 12.57
C GLU A 122 -8.59 -14.93 12.58
N ASP A 123 -9.56 -15.49 13.30
CA ASP A 123 -10.96 -15.03 13.26
C ASP A 123 -11.11 -13.60 13.81
N SER A 124 -10.34 -13.27 14.86
CA SER A 124 -10.41 -11.96 15.52
C SER A 124 -9.38 -11.00 14.93
N PRO A 125 -9.77 -9.78 14.53
CA PRO A 125 -8.81 -8.76 14.12
C PRO A 125 -7.97 -8.32 15.33
N GLN A 126 -6.68 -8.11 15.07
CA GLN A 126 -5.77 -7.44 15.97
C GLN A 126 -5.84 -5.95 15.74
N THR A 127 -5.67 -5.18 16.80
CA THR A 127 -5.59 -3.72 16.74
C THR A 127 -4.25 -3.31 16.13
N ALA A 128 -4.27 -2.44 15.13
CA ALA A 128 -3.03 -1.94 14.53
C ALA A 128 -2.28 -1.01 15.51
N PRO A 129 -0.94 -1.03 15.54
CA PRO A 129 -0.17 -0.29 16.54
C PRO A 129 -0.08 1.22 16.27
N TRP A 130 -0.69 1.70 15.18
CA TRP A 130 -0.93 3.12 14.91
C TRP A 130 -2.32 3.59 15.30
N TRP A 131 -3.19 2.69 15.76
CA TRP A 131 -4.50 3.10 16.24
C TRP A 131 -4.39 3.75 17.61
N ASP A 132 -4.94 4.96 17.69
CA ASP A 132 -5.16 5.69 18.93
C ASP A 132 -6.67 5.88 19.11
N PRO A 133 -7.28 5.36 20.20
CA PRO A 133 -8.72 5.51 20.44
C PRO A 133 -9.14 6.97 20.67
N ASP A 134 -8.22 7.85 21.04
CA ASP A 134 -8.47 9.27 21.28
C ASP A 134 -8.24 10.15 20.03
N SER A 135 -7.84 9.54 18.91
CA SER A 135 -7.57 10.23 17.65
C SER A 135 -8.41 9.70 16.48
N ASP A 136 -8.89 10.63 15.66
CA ASP A 136 -9.54 10.30 14.38
C ASP A 136 -8.56 10.15 13.23
N ASP A 137 -7.26 10.23 13.50
CA ASP A 137 -6.22 10.13 12.49
C ASP A 137 -6.26 8.77 11.80
N LEU A 138 -6.02 8.82 10.49
CA LEU A 138 -5.84 7.68 9.62
C LEU A 138 -4.41 7.70 9.07
N PRO A 139 -3.76 6.53 8.93
CA PRO A 139 -2.42 6.46 8.38
C PRO A 139 -2.39 6.84 6.90
N VAL A 140 -1.23 7.31 6.45
CA VAL A 140 -0.88 7.37 5.03
C VAL A 140 -0.30 6.02 4.65
N PHE A 141 -1.03 5.26 3.83
CA PHE A 141 -0.54 3.97 3.35
C PHE A 141 0.38 4.16 2.15
N VAL A 142 1.56 3.57 2.22
CA VAL A 142 2.51 3.48 1.11
C VAL A 142 2.59 2.02 0.67
N ALA A 143 1.91 1.69 -0.43
CA ALA A 143 1.90 0.34 -0.99
C ALA A 143 3.12 0.12 -1.88
N VAL A 144 3.97 -0.84 -1.52
CA VAL A 144 5.24 -1.09 -2.21
C VAL A 144 5.64 -2.55 -2.01
N HIS A 145 6.35 -3.14 -2.96
CA HIS A 145 7.02 -4.41 -2.66
C HIS A 145 8.19 -4.16 -1.71
N GLY A 146 8.49 -5.13 -0.84
CA GLY A 146 9.52 -4.97 0.16
C GLY A 146 10.27 -6.26 0.40
N SER A 147 11.51 -6.10 0.83
CA SER A 147 12.33 -7.16 1.41
C SER A 147 13.05 -6.60 2.65
N PRO A 148 13.74 -7.43 3.44
CA PRO A 148 14.56 -6.94 4.54
C PRO A 148 15.64 -5.92 4.12
N THR A 149 16.08 -5.95 2.86
CA THR A 149 17.20 -5.14 2.35
C THR A 149 16.77 -3.92 1.53
N GLY A 150 15.54 -3.88 1.02
CA GLY A 150 15.12 -2.77 0.20
C GLY A 150 13.71 -2.84 -0.38
N TYR A 151 13.49 -1.97 -1.36
CA TYR A 151 12.22 -1.74 -2.05
C TYR A 151 12.49 -1.66 -3.55
N PRO A 152 11.96 -2.58 -4.37
CA PRO A 152 11.95 -2.37 -5.81
C PRO A 152 10.96 -1.26 -6.16
N VAL A 153 11.38 -0.39 -7.08
CA VAL A 153 10.54 0.65 -7.67
C VAL A 153 10.55 0.53 -9.18
N SER A 154 9.45 0.91 -9.82
CA SER A 154 9.38 0.96 -11.29
C SER A 154 9.88 2.32 -11.76
N VAL A 155 10.95 2.34 -12.54
CA VAL A 155 11.50 3.57 -13.12
C VAL A 155 11.08 3.66 -14.58
N GLN A 156 10.39 4.73 -14.93
CA GLN A 156 9.95 5.05 -16.28
C GLN A 156 11.09 5.70 -17.06
N ASP A 157 11.42 5.11 -18.20
CA ASP A 157 12.28 5.65 -19.25
C ASP A 157 13.45 6.56 -18.81
N LEU A 158 14.57 5.94 -18.45
CA LEU A 158 15.84 6.62 -18.16
C LEU A 158 16.49 7.27 -19.38
N LEU A 159 15.99 6.96 -20.59
CA LEU A 159 16.60 7.33 -21.87
C LEU A 159 15.89 8.51 -22.53
N GLY A 160 15.23 9.38 -21.76
CA GLY A 160 14.82 10.71 -22.26
C GLY A 160 13.99 10.70 -23.54
N SER A 161 13.19 9.66 -23.82
CA SER A 161 12.23 9.71 -24.92
C SER A 161 11.10 10.64 -24.50
N SER A 162 11.23 11.90 -24.89
CA SER A 162 10.26 12.99 -24.75
C SER A 162 8.98 12.75 -25.56
N SER A 163 8.30 11.65 -25.29
CA SER A 163 7.02 11.32 -25.89
C SER A 163 6.04 11.10 -24.76
N ALA A 164 5.32 12.18 -24.44
CA ALA A 164 4.07 12.13 -23.70
C ALA A 164 3.13 11.14 -24.40
N LEU A 165 3.16 9.88 -23.98
CA LEU A 165 2.18 8.88 -24.36
C LEU A 165 1.36 8.53 -23.13
N PRO A 166 0.02 8.50 -23.24
CA PRO A 166 -0.84 8.05 -22.16
C PRO A 166 -0.60 6.55 -21.93
N TYR A 167 -0.22 6.23 -20.70
CA TYR A 167 -0.35 4.95 -20.01
C TYR A 167 0.35 3.68 -20.59
N ARG A 168 1.44 3.32 -19.90
CA ARG A 168 1.88 2.00 -19.37
C ARG A 168 1.95 0.70 -20.19
N GLU A 169 1.43 0.57 -21.41
CA GLU A 169 1.41 -0.79 -22.02
C GLU A 169 2.63 -1.20 -22.86
N SER A 170 3.61 -0.34 -23.16
CA SER A 170 4.71 -0.81 -24.06
C SER A 170 6.04 -0.06 -24.07
N VAL A 171 6.33 0.85 -23.13
CA VAL A 171 7.62 1.57 -23.14
C VAL A 171 8.40 1.36 -21.84
N GLY A 172 9.25 0.32 -21.85
CA GLY A 172 10.51 0.23 -21.09
C GLY A 172 10.54 0.64 -19.61
N SER A 173 9.55 0.27 -18.79
CA SER A 173 9.70 0.43 -17.34
C SER A 173 10.67 -0.62 -16.80
N GLN A 174 11.69 -0.19 -16.06
CA GLN A 174 12.65 -1.08 -15.42
C GLN A 174 12.37 -1.15 -13.92
N GLU A 175 12.33 -2.36 -13.36
CA GLU A 175 12.34 -2.54 -11.91
C GLU A 175 13.76 -2.30 -11.38
N VAL A 176 13.87 -1.46 -10.36
CA VAL A 176 15.14 -1.07 -9.76
C VAL A 176 15.03 -1.26 -8.25
N ALA A 177 15.81 -2.18 -7.70
CA ALA A 177 15.92 -2.39 -6.27
C ALA A 177 16.61 -1.18 -5.62
N THR A 178 15.97 -0.58 -4.62
CA THR A 178 16.53 0.52 -3.84
C THR A 178 16.74 0.06 -2.40
N ASP A 179 17.83 0.47 -1.76
CA ASP A 179 17.98 0.26 -0.32
C ASP A 179 17.01 1.17 0.46
N GLY A 180 16.88 0.93 1.78
CA GLY A 180 16.02 1.75 2.62
C GLY A 180 16.38 3.24 2.63
N THR A 181 17.64 3.61 2.46
CA THR A 181 18.06 5.03 2.42
C THR A 181 17.54 5.71 1.15
N GLN A 182 17.68 5.06 -0.01
CA GLN A 182 17.20 5.60 -1.28
C GLN A 182 15.68 5.66 -1.32
N PHE A 183 15.01 4.63 -0.79
CA PHE A 183 13.55 4.65 -0.66
C PHE A 183 13.08 5.75 0.30
N GLY A 184 13.77 5.96 1.43
CA GLY A 184 13.48 7.05 2.36
C GLY A 184 13.62 8.43 1.70
N LYS A 185 14.65 8.65 0.87
CA LYS A 185 14.78 9.90 0.07
C LYS A 185 13.64 10.07 -0.93
N LEU A 186 13.16 8.98 -1.53
CA LEU A 186 11.99 9.03 -2.40
C LEU A 186 10.74 9.41 -1.61
N LEU A 187 10.52 8.87 -0.41
CA LEU A 187 9.43 9.30 0.48
C LEU A 187 9.52 10.80 0.80
N VAL A 188 10.73 11.29 1.10
CA VAL A 188 10.99 12.72 1.34
C VAL A 188 10.65 13.57 0.11
N ALA A 189 11.03 13.12 -1.08
CA ALA A 189 10.69 13.78 -2.33
C ALA A 189 9.18 13.81 -2.61
N MET A 190 8.43 12.86 -2.05
CA MET A 190 6.96 12.81 -2.09
C MET A 190 6.30 13.52 -0.90
N ARG A 191 7.02 14.37 -0.14
CA ARG A 191 6.47 15.01 1.07
C ARG A 191 5.14 15.71 0.83
N GLY A 192 5.00 16.47 -0.26
CA GLY A 192 3.76 17.16 -0.58
C GLY A 192 2.56 16.21 -0.71
N GLU A 193 2.81 15.01 -1.23
CA GLU A 193 1.78 13.99 -1.41
C GLU A 193 1.48 13.22 -0.16
N ILE A 194 2.50 12.93 0.66
CA ILE A 194 2.30 12.36 1.99
C ILE A 194 1.48 13.34 2.85
N ASP A 195 1.78 14.63 2.79
CA ASP A 195 1.06 15.65 3.54
C ASP A 195 -0.37 15.86 3.01
N ALA A 196 -0.61 15.75 1.70
CA ALA A 196 -1.95 15.78 1.10
C ALA A 196 -2.77 14.51 1.39
N ALA A 197 -2.11 13.35 1.52
CA ALA A 197 -2.74 12.09 1.86
C ALA A 197 -3.08 11.98 3.34
N ALA A 198 -2.35 12.70 4.19
CA ALA A 198 -2.50 12.66 5.63
C ALA A 198 -3.80 13.32 6.10
N SER A 199 -4.48 12.67 7.04
CA SER A 199 -5.67 13.24 7.70
C SER A 199 -5.32 14.34 8.71
N SER A 200 -4.10 14.30 9.27
CA SER A 200 -3.56 15.29 10.20
C SER A 200 -2.03 15.36 10.09
N PRO A 201 -1.37 16.35 10.72
CA PRO A 201 0.09 16.37 10.85
C PRO A 201 0.69 15.18 11.62
N HIS A 202 -0.13 14.46 12.40
CA HIS A 202 0.30 13.33 13.23
C HIS A 202 0.00 11.97 12.60
N SER A 203 -0.72 11.92 11.47
CA SER A 203 -0.97 10.67 10.73
C SER A 203 0.34 9.93 10.46
N PRO A 204 0.47 8.66 10.88
CA PRO A 204 1.68 7.90 10.64
C PRO A 204 1.78 7.46 9.18
N ILE A 205 3.00 7.15 8.74
CA ILE A 205 3.26 6.52 7.45
C ILE A 205 3.32 5.01 7.67
N VAL A 206 2.51 4.24 6.94
CA VAL A 206 2.49 2.78 7.02
C VAL A 206 2.98 2.19 5.70
N LEU A 207 4.15 1.54 5.74
CA LEU A 207 4.76 0.87 4.60
C LEU A 207 4.17 -0.53 4.45
N PHE A 208 3.35 -0.74 3.42
CA PHE A 208 2.80 -2.05 3.03
C PHE A 208 3.83 -2.86 2.21
N GLY A 209 5.05 -2.99 2.72
CA GLY A 209 6.13 -3.73 2.09
C GLY A 209 6.57 -4.94 2.91
N CYS A 210 6.47 -6.14 2.34
CA CYS A 210 6.77 -7.39 3.02
C CYS A 210 8.14 -7.38 3.72
N ASN A 211 8.19 -7.84 4.97
CA ASN A 211 9.42 -8.10 5.73
C ASN A 211 10.37 -6.90 5.91
N THR A 212 9.91 -5.68 5.66
CA THR A 212 10.75 -4.46 5.76
C THR A 212 10.93 -3.97 7.19
N GLY A 213 10.08 -4.43 8.12
CA GLY A 213 10.12 -4.16 9.55
C GLY A 213 10.58 -5.35 10.39
N GLN A 214 11.19 -6.38 9.82
CA GLN A 214 11.77 -7.47 10.63
C GLN A 214 12.87 -6.94 11.55
N ARG A 215 13.16 -7.66 12.65
CA ARG A 215 14.20 -7.25 13.61
C ARG A 215 15.56 -6.96 12.94
N ASP A 216 15.90 -7.77 11.94
CA ASP A 216 17.17 -7.70 11.21
C ASP A 216 17.01 -7.01 9.83
N ALA A 217 15.84 -6.42 9.54
CA ALA A 217 15.60 -5.67 8.32
C ALA A 217 16.13 -4.23 8.44
N GLU A 218 16.98 -3.86 7.49
CA GLU A 218 17.55 -2.52 7.39
C GLU A 218 16.64 -1.57 6.59
N ALA A 219 15.81 -2.14 5.70
CA ALA A 219 14.99 -1.38 4.75
C ALA A 219 14.05 -0.37 5.43
N GLY A 220 13.20 -0.83 6.36
CA GLY A 220 12.27 0.03 7.09
C GLY A 220 12.98 1.05 7.98
N GLN A 221 14.04 0.62 8.67
CA GLN A 221 14.82 1.47 9.56
C GLN A 221 15.49 2.63 8.83
N TRP A 222 16.18 2.36 7.72
CA TRP A 222 16.87 3.40 6.95
C TRP A 222 15.89 4.33 6.23
N ALA A 223 14.77 3.81 5.75
CA ALA A 223 13.72 4.63 5.15
C ALA A 223 13.15 5.63 6.17
N ALA A 224 12.82 5.15 7.37
CA ALA A 224 12.35 5.99 8.47
C ALA A 224 13.40 7.04 8.89
N ALA A 225 14.68 6.66 8.95
CA ALA A 225 15.76 7.57 9.31
C ALA A 225 15.88 8.76 8.33
N GLU A 226 15.79 8.53 7.02
CA GLU A 226 15.83 9.63 6.04
C GLU A 226 14.57 10.51 6.09
N VAL A 227 13.39 9.92 6.31
CA VAL A 227 12.12 10.66 6.53
C VAL A 227 12.23 11.58 7.74
N HIS A 228 12.72 11.06 8.88
CA HIS A 228 12.87 11.84 10.11
C HIS A 228 13.96 12.91 10.00
N LYS A 229 15.08 12.59 9.33
CA LYS A 229 16.17 13.54 9.05
C LYS A 229 15.72 14.72 8.20
N ALA A 230 14.76 14.52 7.30
CA ALA A 230 14.13 15.59 6.51
C ALA A 230 13.11 16.42 7.31
N GLY A 231 12.89 16.10 8.59
CA GLY A 231 11.97 16.83 9.48
C GLY A 231 10.51 16.48 9.26
N ILE A 232 10.19 15.36 8.60
CA ILE A 232 8.82 14.84 8.52
C ILE A 232 8.47 14.23 9.88
N GLN A 233 7.60 14.91 10.62
CA GLN A 233 7.28 14.62 12.03
C GLN A 233 6.21 13.52 12.16
N ARG A 234 6.45 12.37 11.52
CA ARG A 234 5.52 11.24 11.47
C ARG A 234 6.23 9.97 11.87
N ASP A 235 5.54 9.13 12.65
CA ASP A 235 6.00 7.78 12.87
C ASP A 235 5.94 6.98 11.57
N VAL A 236 6.90 6.08 11.38
CA VAL A 236 6.91 5.15 10.26
C VAL A 236 6.69 3.75 10.80
N TYR A 237 5.74 3.03 10.23
CA TYR A 237 5.46 1.63 10.54
C TYR A 237 5.81 0.78 9.32
N ALA A 238 6.56 -0.30 9.54
CA ALA A 238 6.92 -1.26 8.51
C ALA A 238 6.51 -2.66 8.95
N SER A 239 6.03 -3.50 8.03
CA SER A 239 5.58 -4.84 8.37
C SER A 239 6.73 -5.83 8.53
N SER A 240 6.65 -6.68 9.54
CA SER A 240 7.66 -7.72 9.82
C SER A 240 7.34 -9.07 9.13
N GLY A 241 6.18 -9.18 8.49
CA GLY A 241 5.75 -10.37 7.76
C GLY A 241 5.42 -10.09 6.29
N ILE A 242 4.87 -11.10 5.61
CA ILE A 242 4.30 -10.93 4.27
C ILE A 242 2.93 -10.26 4.44
N VAL A 243 2.85 -8.99 4.04
CA VAL A 243 1.60 -8.25 4.03
C VAL A 243 0.81 -8.61 2.78
N ARG A 244 -0.48 -8.83 2.97
CA ARG A 244 -1.43 -8.96 1.87
C ARG A 244 -2.66 -8.14 2.20
N VAL A 245 -3.21 -7.50 1.19
CA VAL A 245 -4.55 -6.95 1.26
C VAL A 245 -5.54 -7.94 0.64
N ARG A 246 -6.68 -8.13 1.28
CA ARG A 246 -7.75 -9.01 0.79
C ARG A 246 -8.86 -8.17 0.14
N PRO A 247 -9.57 -8.72 -0.87
CA PRO A 247 -10.74 -8.05 -1.45
C PRO A 247 -11.84 -7.73 -0.42
N THR A 248 -11.84 -8.39 0.73
CA THR A 248 -12.76 -8.12 1.84
C THR A 248 -12.44 -6.85 2.64
N GLY A 249 -11.47 -6.02 2.20
CA GLY A 249 -11.04 -4.81 2.90
C GLY A 249 -10.03 -5.06 4.04
N LYS A 250 -9.68 -6.33 4.30
CA LYS A 250 -8.79 -6.73 5.39
C LYS A 250 -7.32 -6.63 5.01
N ILE A 251 -6.52 -6.09 5.94
CA ILE A 251 -5.07 -6.25 5.95
C ILE A 251 -4.76 -7.57 6.66
N VAL A 252 -3.97 -8.44 6.03
CA VAL A 252 -3.50 -9.68 6.63
C VAL A 252 -1.98 -9.75 6.62
N ILE A 253 -1.42 -10.33 7.68
CA ILE A 253 0.03 -10.49 7.85
C ILE A 253 0.31 -11.96 8.07
N GLU A 254 1.11 -12.52 7.18
CA GLU A 254 1.70 -13.84 7.33
C GLU A 254 3.03 -13.65 8.08
N PRO A 255 3.15 -14.07 9.35
CA PRO A 255 4.40 -13.97 10.06
C PRO A 255 5.47 -14.78 9.33
N THR A 256 6.67 -14.22 9.20
CA THR A 256 7.82 -15.01 8.78
C THR A 256 8.29 -15.82 9.98
N LEU A 257 8.15 -17.14 9.91
CA LEU A 257 8.67 -18.05 10.92
C LEU A 257 10.17 -18.22 10.65
N ASP A 258 11.00 -17.74 11.57
CA ASP A 258 12.40 -18.16 11.62
C ASP A 258 12.43 -19.49 12.39
N ASP A 259 12.82 -20.58 11.71
CA ASP A 259 12.90 -21.94 12.28
C ASP A 259 13.78 -22.01 13.54
N SER A 260 14.61 -20.99 13.78
CA SER A 260 15.47 -20.89 14.96
C SER A 260 14.86 -20.12 16.15
N ARG A 261 13.68 -19.51 16.01
CA ARG A 261 13.11 -18.59 17.02
C ARG A 261 11.82 -19.12 17.63
N GLU A 262 11.77 -19.10 18.97
CA GLU A 262 10.57 -19.47 19.76
C GLU A 262 9.51 -18.34 19.80
N ASP A 263 9.88 -17.11 19.43
CA ASP A 263 9.01 -15.93 19.51
C ASP A 263 8.54 -15.44 18.13
N ILE A 264 7.24 -15.17 18.01
CA ILE A 264 6.64 -14.52 16.85
C ILE A 264 7.01 -13.02 16.87
N GLU A 265 7.65 -12.53 15.81
CA GLU A 265 7.92 -11.09 15.66
C GLU A 265 6.61 -10.27 15.67
N PRO A 266 6.61 -9.05 16.24
CA PRO A 266 5.44 -8.19 16.14
C PRO A 266 5.09 -7.99 14.67
N ALA A 267 3.79 -7.90 14.35
CA ALA A 267 3.36 -7.80 12.94
C ALA A 267 3.89 -6.54 12.24
N TRP A 268 4.16 -5.50 13.03
CA TRP A 268 4.68 -4.22 12.60
C TRP A 268 5.79 -3.75 13.54
N THR A 269 6.84 -3.19 12.96
CA THR A 269 7.86 -2.42 13.68
C THR A 269 7.56 -0.94 13.54
N ARG A 270 7.55 -0.24 14.68
CA ARG A 270 7.40 1.22 14.77
C ARG A 270 8.77 1.88 14.81
N TYR A 271 9.01 2.81 13.92
CA TYR A 271 10.13 3.74 13.95
C TYR A 271 9.60 5.11 14.38
N PRO A 272 9.69 5.46 15.68
CA PRO A 272 9.07 6.67 16.19
C PRO A 272 9.83 7.90 15.72
N TRP A 273 9.11 8.94 15.31
CA TRP A 273 9.71 10.26 15.18
C TRP A 273 10.08 10.74 16.58
N ARG A 274 11.38 10.93 16.81
CA ARG A 274 11.86 11.57 18.04
C ARG A 274 11.87 13.07 17.78
N THR A 275 11.13 13.84 18.59
CA THR A 275 11.51 15.24 18.83
C THR A 275 13.01 15.22 19.15
N ALA A 276 13.82 15.95 18.38
CA ALA A 276 15.16 16.27 18.85
C ALA A 276 15.02 16.79 20.29
N PRO A 277 15.84 16.35 21.26
CA PRO A 277 15.78 16.93 22.59
C PRO A 277 15.90 18.45 22.44
N ALA A 278 14.89 19.15 22.96
CA ALA A 278 14.81 20.60 22.94
C ALA A 278 16.01 21.25 23.63
#